data_AF-A0AA96LSN3-F1
#
_entry.id   AF-A0AA96LSN3-F1
#
_cell.length_a   1.000
_cell.length_b   1.000
_cell.length_c   1.000
_cell.angle_alpha   90.00
_cell.angle_beta   90.00
_cell.angle_gamma   90.00
#
_symmetry.space_group_name_H-M   'P 1'
#
loop_
_entity.id
_entity.type
_entity.pdbx_description
1 polymer ?
#
loop_
_entity_poly.entity_id
_entity_poly.type
_entity_poly.pdbx_seq_one_letter_code
_entity_poly.pdbx_strand_id
1 'polypeptide(L)'
;MKQRVARKTILYGVVLFLIIWPIYQLFHMGGSHKEEHDTKHLLFQVSLFQMEMLKSSLEEAAQSKTTDELNAVKQALYAAAYTHERLVIAVGGEDELTLLASTDQLSQFVQRLQLGGERALKGDEIQTLKEAQKQYNSMYEVYEKMMASNGDIISSQNSKLSELDRNLTAFLRKKGLQ
;
A
#
# COMPACT_ATOMS: atom_id res chain seq x y z
N MET A 1 51.18 -5.23 49.02
CA MET A 1 50.09 -6.17 48.62
C MET A 1 48.84 -5.50 48.05
N LYS A 2 48.36 -4.37 48.61
CA LYS A 2 47.13 -3.68 48.16
C LYS A 2 47.10 -3.29 46.66
N GLN A 3 48.20 -2.80 46.10
CA GLN A 3 48.27 -2.40 44.68
C GLN A 3 48.17 -3.58 43.68
N ARG A 4 48.67 -4.76 44.04
CA ARG A 4 48.58 -5.96 43.18
C ARG A 4 47.15 -6.52 43.15
N VAL A 5 46.42 -6.41 44.26
CA VAL A 5 45.01 -6.83 44.34
C VAL A 5 44.14 -5.84 43.56
N ALA A 6 44.32 -4.54 43.74
CA ALA A 6 43.58 -3.52 42.99
C ALA A 6 43.74 -3.66 41.47
N ARG A 7 44.97 -3.91 40.98
CA ARG A 7 45.22 -4.11 39.55
C ARG A 7 44.54 -5.36 38.99
N LYS A 8 44.45 -6.43 39.77
CA LYS A 8 43.72 -7.65 39.39
C LYS A 8 42.21 -7.40 39.37
N THR A 9 41.66 -6.71 40.36
CA THR A 9 40.23 -6.38 40.40
C THR A 9 39.80 -5.49 39.23
N ILE A 10 40.62 -4.50 38.87
CA ILE A 10 40.37 -3.65 37.68
C ILE A 10 40.42 -4.49 36.40
N LEU A 11 41.42 -5.35 36.25
CA LEU A 11 41.53 -6.23 35.08
C LEU A 11 40.32 -7.16 34.94
N TYR A 12 39.90 -7.80 36.02
CA TYR A 12 38.71 -8.66 36.02
C TYR A 12 37.43 -7.87 35.74
N GLY A 13 37.31 -6.64 36.25
CA GLY A 13 36.18 -5.76 35.95
C GLY A 13 36.09 -5.40 34.47
N VAL A 14 37.22 -5.07 33.83
CA VAL A 14 37.30 -4.77 32.40
C VAL A 14 36.94 -5.99 31.55
N VAL A 15 37.43 -7.18 31.92
CA VAL A 15 37.10 -8.43 31.22
C VAL A 15 35.61 -8.74 31.35
N LEU A 16 35.03 -8.58 32.54
CA LEU A 16 33.60 -8.82 32.76
C LEU A 16 32.74 -7.85 31.93
N PHE A 17 33.13 -6.58 31.88
CA PHE A 17 32.44 -5.56 31.07
C PHE A 17 32.49 -5.88 29.58
N LEU A 18 33.64 -6.31 29.07
CA LEU A 18 33.81 -6.71 27.66
C LEU A 18 33.01 -7.95 27.27
N ILE A 19 32.57 -8.77 28.23
CA ILE A 19 31.71 -9.93 27.98
C ILE A 19 30.23 -9.55 28.09
N ILE A 20 29.84 -8.78 29.11
CA ILE A 20 28.45 -8.40 29.34
C ILE A 20 27.95 -7.46 28.24
N TRP A 21 28.79 -6.54 27.76
CA TRP A 21 28.44 -5.57 26.72
C TRP A 21 27.96 -6.21 25.40
N PRO A 22 28.71 -7.13 24.75
CA PRO A 22 28.27 -7.77 23.52
C PRO A 22 27.06 -8.69 23.73
N ILE A 23 26.93 -9.33 24.89
CA ILE A 23 25.73 -10.13 25.23
C ILE A 23 24.50 -9.22 25.28
N TYR A 24 24.60 -8.06 25.95
CA TYR A 24 23.52 -7.08 25.99
C TYR A 24 23.15 -6.57 24.59
N GLN A 25 24.14 -6.31 23.75
CA GLN A 25 23.93 -5.89 22.36
C GLN A 25 23.23 -6.98 21.52
N LEU A 26 23.59 -8.25 21.69
CA LEU A 26 22.93 -9.37 21.03
C LEU A 26 21.47 -9.57 21.50
N PHE A 27 21.19 -9.38 22.79
CA PHE A 27 19.82 -9.42 23.31
C PHE A 27 18.96 -8.26 22.76
N HIS A 28 19.54 -7.07 22.56
CA HIS A 28 18.81 -5.96 21.94
C HIS A 28 18.59 -6.16 20.44
N MET A 29 19.57 -6.74 19.73
CA MET A 29 19.45 -7.04 18.29
C MET A 29 18.39 -8.12 18.01
N GLY A 30 18.18 -9.07 18.94
CA GLY A 30 17.11 -10.07 18.83
C GLY A 30 15.70 -9.55 19.18
N GLY A 31 15.57 -8.37 19.79
CA GLY A 31 14.31 -7.82 20.31
C GLY A 31 13.63 -6.76 19.44
N SER A 32 14.20 -6.36 18.30
CA SER A 32 13.73 -5.23 17.49
C SER A 32 12.51 -5.50 16.61
N HIS A 33 11.75 -6.58 16.83
CA HIS A 33 10.52 -6.87 16.06
C HIS A 33 9.41 -5.81 16.25
N LYS A 34 9.55 -4.93 17.24
CA LYS A 34 8.54 -3.91 17.54
C LYS A 34 8.51 -2.74 16.55
N GLU A 35 9.65 -2.37 15.96
CA GLU A 35 9.73 -1.22 15.02
C GLU A 35 9.24 -1.56 13.61
N GLU A 36 9.53 -2.77 13.14
CA GLU A 36 9.14 -3.21 11.79
C GLU A 36 7.61 -3.33 11.67
N HIS A 37 6.98 -3.85 12.72
CA HIS A 37 5.54 -4.06 12.79
C HIS A 37 4.76 -2.73 12.82
N ASP A 38 5.32 -1.69 13.45
CA ASP A 38 4.71 -0.35 13.48
C ASP A 38 4.83 0.35 12.12
N THR A 39 5.96 0.15 11.42
CA THR A 39 6.21 0.75 10.10
C THR A 39 5.28 0.19 9.02
N LYS A 40 5.05 -1.14 8.98
CA LYS A 40 4.11 -1.76 8.04
C LYS A 40 2.68 -1.30 8.29
N HIS A 41 2.28 -1.18 9.56
CA HIS A 41 0.97 -0.65 9.93
C HIS A 41 0.77 0.80 9.49
N LEU A 42 1.74 1.68 9.76
CA LEU A 42 1.65 3.07 9.35
C LEU A 42 1.58 3.19 7.82
N LEU A 43 2.38 2.42 7.09
CA LEU A 43 2.34 2.42 5.64
C LEU A 43 1.00 1.90 5.10
N PHE A 44 0.42 0.88 5.73
CA PHE A 44 -0.92 0.40 5.40
C PHE A 44 -1.98 1.47 5.67
N GLN A 45 -1.93 2.19 6.79
CA GLN A 45 -2.86 3.29 7.07
C GLN A 45 -2.79 4.40 6.02
N VAL A 46 -1.58 4.77 5.61
CA VAL A 46 -1.38 5.75 4.53
C VAL A 46 -1.95 5.22 3.22
N SER A 47 -1.67 3.96 2.88
CA SER A 47 -2.18 3.35 1.66
C SER A 47 -3.71 3.23 1.67
N LEU A 48 -4.31 2.81 2.79
CA LEU A 48 -5.76 2.77 3.00
C LEU A 48 -6.39 4.14 2.78
N PHE A 49 -5.81 5.18 3.36
CA PHE A 49 -6.26 6.56 3.16
C PHE A 49 -6.19 6.98 1.68
N GLN A 50 -5.10 6.67 0.96
CA GLN A 50 -5.03 6.98 -0.47
C GLN A 50 -6.06 6.19 -1.29
N MET A 51 -6.32 4.94 -0.92
CA MET A 51 -7.35 4.11 -1.55
C MET A 51 -8.75 4.67 -1.29
N GLU A 52 -9.01 5.24 -0.11
CA GLU A 52 -10.25 5.95 0.22
C GLU A 52 -10.40 7.25 -0.57
N MET A 53 -9.33 8.05 -0.68
CA MET A 53 -9.33 9.27 -1.51
C MET A 53 -9.62 8.96 -2.98
N LEU A 54 -9.07 7.85 -3.50
CA LEU A 54 -9.39 7.35 -4.83
C LEU A 54 -10.85 6.92 -4.95
N LYS A 55 -11.40 6.24 -3.94
CA LYS A 55 -12.82 5.88 -3.89
C LYS A 55 -13.71 7.11 -4.05
N SER A 56 -13.47 8.15 -3.25
CA SER A 56 -14.22 9.41 -3.30
C SER A 56 -14.05 10.12 -4.64
N SER A 57 -12.83 10.17 -5.16
CA SER A 57 -12.58 10.79 -6.48
C SER A 57 -13.32 10.05 -7.60
N LEU A 58 -13.39 8.71 -7.55
CA LEU A 58 -14.14 7.91 -8.52
C LEU A 58 -15.66 8.12 -8.42
N GLU A 59 -16.17 8.38 -7.22
CA GLU A 59 -17.58 8.74 -7.00
C GLU A 59 -17.92 10.08 -7.65
N GLU A 60 -17.03 11.07 -7.57
CA GLU A 60 -17.17 12.34 -8.27
C GLU A 60 -17.07 12.15 -9.79
N ALA A 61 -16.07 11.40 -10.28
CA ALA A 61 -15.90 11.14 -11.71
C ALA A 61 -17.07 10.36 -12.34
N ALA A 62 -17.74 9.50 -11.58
CA ALA A 62 -18.94 8.80 -12.02
C ALA A 62 -20.13 9.76 -12.30
N GLN A 63 -20.07 10.98 -11.77
CA GLN A 63 -21.05 12.04 -11.95
C GLN A 63 -20.55 13.17 -12.87
N SER A 64 -19.28 13.11 -13.28
CA SER A 64 -18.68 14.12 -14.13
C SER A 64 -19.34 14.23 -15.50
N LYS A 65 -19.36 15.45 -16.02
CA LYS A 65 -19.90 15.76 -17.35
C LYS A 65 -18.81 16.01 -18.36
N THR A 66 -17.63 16.42 -17.91
CA THR A 66 -16.52 16.84 -18.76
C THR A 66 -15.22 16.16 -18.36
N THR A 67 -14.27 16.12 -19.28
CA THR A 67 -12.99 15.41 -19.12
C THR A 67 -12.01 16.11 -18.17
N ASP A 68 -12.14 17.42 -17.96
CA ASP A 68 -11.33 18.22 -17.03
C ASP A 68 -11.64 17.90 -15.56
N GLU A 69 -12.90 17.56 -15.25
CA GLU A 69 -13.34 17.12 -13.93
C GLU A 69 -12.66 15.81 -13.49
N LEU A 70 -12.03 15.06 -14.40
CA LEU A 70 -11.31 13.82 -14.10
C LEU A 70 -9.89 14.04 -13.52
N ASN A 71 -9.44 15.29 -13.39
CA ASN A 71 -8.10 15.60 -12.88
C ASN A 71 -7.88 15.12 -11.44
N ALA A 72 -8.92 15.20 -10.59
CA ALA A 72 -8.86 14.70 -9.22
C ALA A 72 -8.60 13.18 -9.19
N VAL A 73 -9.32 12.41 -10.01
CA VAL A 73 -9.13 10.96 -10.14
C VAL A 73 -7.73 10.62 -10.61
N LYS A 74 -7.17 11.36 -11.58
CA LYS A 74 -5.81 11.11 -12.06
C LYS A 74 -4.77 11.24 -10.93
N GLN A 75 -4.89 12.26 -10.09
CA GLN A 75 -4.00 12.48 -8.96
C GLN A 75 -4.17 11.39 -7.89
N ALA A 76 -5.42 11.05 -7.57
CA ALA A 76 -5.74 10.01 -6.60
C ALA A 76 -5.25 8.63 -7.06
N LEU A 77 -5.39 8.30 -8.35
CA LEU A 77 -4.88 7.06 -8.93
C LEU A 77 -3.36 6.95 -8.79
N TYR A 78 -2.63 8.02 -9.09
CA TYR A 78 -1.18 8.03 -8.94
C TYR A 78 -0.77 7.82 -7.48
N ALA A 79 -1.39 8.55 -6.55
CA ALA A 79 -1.07 8.44 -5.13
C ALA A 79 -1.41 7.06 -4.55
N ALA A 80 -2.59 6.52 -4.89
CA ALA A 80 -3.02 5.19 -4.47
C ALA A 80 -2.11 4.08 -5.03
N ALA A 81 -1.83 4.10 -6.34
CA ALA A 81 -0.95 3.11 -6.97
C ALA A 81 0.45 3.15 -6.36
N TYR A 82 1.04 4.34 -6.22
CA TYR A 82 2.37 4.51 -5.66
C TYR A 82 2.44 4.01 -4.21
N THR A 83 1.51 4.42 -3.35
CA THR A 83 1.53 4.01 -1.94
C THR A 83 1.28 2.52 -1.75
N HIS A 84 0.39 1.94 -2.57
CA HIS A 84 0.16 0.50 -2.55
C HIS A 84 1.39 -0.30 -3.02
N GLU A 85 2.08 0.14 -4.08
CA GLU A 85 3.32 -0.50 -4.53
C GLU A 85 4.40 -0.47 -3.42
N ARG A 86 4.51 0.65 -2.70
CA ARG A 86 5.41 0.74 -1.54
C ARG A 86 5.01 -0.21 -0.42
N LEU A 87 3.71 -0.39 -0.18
CA LEU A 87 3.22 -1.37 0.79
C LEU A 87 3.59 -2.79 0.36
N VAL A 88 3.37 -3.17 -0.89
CA VAL A 88 3.73 -4.48 -1.45
C VAL A 88 5.20 -4.78 -1.20
N ILE A 89 6.08 -3.83 -1.52
CA ILE A 89 7.52 -3.97 -1.27
C ILE A 89 7.80 -4.15 0.23
N ALA A 90 7.14 -3.38 1.10
CA ALA A 90 7.39 -3.42 2.55
C ALA A 90 6.91 -4.71 3.22
N VAL A 91 5.86 -5.36 2.71
CA VAL A 91 5.31 -6.59 3.31
C VAL A 91 5.97 -7.87 2.84
N GLY A 92 6.84 -7.81 1.81
CA GLY A 92 7.58 -8.97 1.32
C GLY A 92 7.50 -9.20 -0.20
N GLY A 93 6.84 -8.30 -0.94
CA GLY A 93 6.69 -8.38 -2.39
C GLY A 93 5.36 -8.99 -2.83
N GLU A 94 5.28 -9.31 -4.12
CA GLU A 94 4.04 -9.78 -4.79
C GLU A 94 3.53 -11.12 -4.27
N ASP A 95 4.42 -11.93 -3.68
CA ASP A 95 4.06 -13.23 -3.09
C ASP A 95 3.20 -13.07 -1.83
N GLU A 96 3.35 -11.96 -1.10
CA GLU A 96 2.65 -11.68 0.16
C GLU A 96 1.43 -10.77 -0.05
N LEU A 97 1.51 -9.83 -0.99
CA LEU A 97 0.44 -8.89 -1.29
C LEU A 97 0.28 -8.69 -2.80
N THR A 98 -0.95 -8.88 -3.29
CA THR A 98 -1.26 -8.70 -4.71
C THR A 98 -0.99 -7.27 -5.16
N LEU A 99 -0.38 -7.11 -6.32
CA LEU A 99 -0.39 -5.84 -7.04
C LEU A 99 -1.81 -5.48 -7.48
N LEU A 100 -2.04 -4.18 -7.72
CA LEU A 100 -3.30 -3.64 -8.20
C LEU A 100 -3.18 -3.18 -9.65
N ALA A 101 -3.12 -4.12 -10.59
CA ALA A 101 -2.99 -3.82 -12.02
C ALA A 101 -4.18 -3.00 -12.56
N SER A 102 -5.33 -3.06 -11.89
CA SER A 102 -6.51 -2.26 -12.25
C SER A 102 -6.26 -0.76 -12.13
N THR A 103 -5.41 -0.32 -11.19
CA THR A 103 -5.09 1.11 -11.01
C THR A 103 -4.37 1.69 -12.22
N ASP A 104 -3.44 0.93 -12.81
CA ASP A 104 -2.75 1.29 -14.06
C ASP A 104 -3.72 1.34 -15.24
N GLN A 105 -4.59 0.34 -15.37
CA GLN A 105 -5.58 0.31 -16.45
C GLN A 105 -6.56 1.47 -16.34
N LEU A 106 -6.98 1.81 -15.12
CA LEU A 106 -7.90 2.91 -14.87
C LEU A 106 -7.21 4.26 -15.15
N SER A 107 -5.94 4.40 -14.78
CA SER A 107 -5.11 5.56 -15.12
C SER A 107 -4.99 5.75 -16.63
N GLN A 108 -4.67 4.67 -17.36
CA GLN A 108 -4.61 4.70 -18.83
C GLN A 108 -5.96 5.02 -19.47
N PHE A 109 -7.06 4.52 -18.91
CA PHE A 109 -8.41 4.87 -19.37
C PHE A 109 -8.71 6.36 -19.19
N VAL A 110 -8.53 6.89 -17.98
CA VAL A 110 -8.76 8.31 -17.66
C VAL A 110 -7.89 9.22 -18.54
N GLN A 111 -6.61 8.91 -18.71
CA GLN A 111 -5.72 9.68 -19.57
C GLN A 111 -6.21 9.73 -21.02
N ARG A 112 -6.71 8.61 -21.56
CA ARG A 112 -7.26 8.56 -22.93
C ARG A 112 -8.51 9.41 -23.10
N LEU A 113 -9.38 9.47 -22.09
CA LEU A 113 -10.54 10.35 -22.12
C LEU A 113 -10.09 11.82 -22.27
N GLN A 114 -8.99 12.19 -21.62
CA GLN A 114 -8.43 13.54 -21.62
C GLN A 114 -7.54 13.88 -22.84
N LEU A 115 -7.15 12.91 -23.68
CA LEU A 115 -6.32 13.18 -24.88
C LEU A 115 -6.98 14.14 -25.87
N GLY A 116 -8.31 14.18 -25.89
CA GLY A 116 -9.09 15.10 -26.73
C GLY A 116 -9.24 16.51 -26.16
N GLY A 117 -8.58 16.83 -25.05
CA GLY A 117 -8.76 18.08 -24.32
C GLY A 117 -10.04 18.12 -23.51
N GLU A 118 -10.53 19.33 -23.21
CA GLU A 118 -11.77 19.58 -22.49
C GLU A 118 -12.96 19.33 -23.42
N ARG A 119 -13.73 18.27 -23.12
CA ARG A 119 -14.92 17.90 -23.87
C ARG A 119 -15.94 17.24 -22.94
N ALA A 120 -17.18 17.20 -23.39
CA ALA A 120 -18.20 16.39 -22.74
C ALA A 120 -17.82 14.89 -22.78
N LEU A 121 -18.08 14.21 -21.67
CA LEU A 121 -18.02 12.75 -21.59
C LEU A 121 -19.21 12.15 -22.33
N LYS A 122 -18.94 11.12 -23.13
CA LYS A 122 -19.97 10.35 -23.82
C LYS A 122 -20.70 9.45 -22.83
N GLY A 123 -21.92 9.03 -23.17
CA GLY A 123 -22.74 8.20 -22.29
C GLY A 123 -22.10 6.84 -21.95
N ASP A 124 -21.37 6.24 -22.89
CA ASP A 124 -20.62 5.00 -22.70
C ASP A 124 -19.38 5.18 -21.81
N GLU A 125 -18.71 6.34 -21.89
CA GLU A 125 -17.58 6.72 -21.03
C GLU A 125 -18.06 6.91 -19.58
N ILE A 126 -19.16 7.63 -19.39
CA ILE A 126 -19.79 7.82 -18.06
C ILE A 126 -20.22 6.47 -17.48
N GLN A 127 -20.85 5.61 -18.29
CA GLN A 127 -21.25 4.28 -17.82
C GLN A 127 -20.04 3.42 -17.42
N THR A 128 -18.92 3.56 -18.13
CA THR A 128 -17.68 2.86 -17.79
C THR A 128 -17.09 3.37 -16.48
N LEU A 129 -17.10 4.68 -16.23
CA LEU A 129 -16.67 5.27 -14.95
C LEU A 129 -17.54 4.82 -13.78
N LYS A 130 -18.87 4.77 -13.97
CA LYS A 130 -19.81 4.27 -12.95
C LYS A 130 -19.57 2.80 -12.59
N GLU A 131 -19.34 1.96 -13.59
CA GLU A 131 -19.07 0.55 -13.35
C GLU A 131 -17.70 0.33 -12.71
N ALA A 132 -16.68 1.09 -13.13
CA ALA A 132 -15.36 1.07 -12.49
C ALA A 132 -15.44 1.52 -11.02
N GLN A 133 -16.19 2.58 -10.72
CA GLN A 133 -16.43 3.06 -9.35
C GLN A 133 -17.09 1.99 -8.49
N LYS A 134 -18.12 1.30 -9.03
CA LYS A 134 -18.81 0.22 -8.32
C LYS A 134 -17.87 -0.94 -7.99
N GLN A 135 -17.10 -1.41 -8.97
CA GLN A 135 -16.14 -2.50 -8.75
C GLN A 135 -15.02 -2.10 -7.78
N TYR A 136 -14.54 -0.86 -7.89
CA TYR A 136 -13.55 -0.32 -6.97
C TYR A 136 -14.08 -0.22 -5.53
N ASN A 137 -15.36 0.14 -5.32
CA ASN A 137 -15.95 0.11 -3.97
C ASN A 137 -15.87 -1.29 -3.35
N SER A 138 -16.16 -2.34 -4.12
CA SER A 138 -16.03 -3.72 -3.65
C SER A 138 -14.57 -4.09 -3.35
N MET A 139 -13.61 -3.59 -4.13
CA MET A 139 -12.18 -3.75 -3.82
C MET A 139 -11.81 -3.05 -2.51
N TYR A 140 -12.27 -1.80 -2.31
CA TYR A 140 -11.99 -1.02 -1.12
C TYR A 140 -12.51 -1.71 0.16
N GLU A 141 -13.73 -2.25 0.14
CA GLU A 141 -14.30 -2.97 1.29
C GLU A 141 -13.48 -4.19 1.73
N VAL A 142 -12.78 -4.82 0.78
CA VAL A 142 -11.83 -5.92 1.06
C VAL A 142 -10.50 -5.35 1.52
N TYR A 143 -10.04 -4.28 0.87
CA TYR A 143 -8.78 -3.59 1.18
C TYR A 143 -8.73 -3.10 2.64
N GLU A 144 -9.81 -2.51 3.13
CA GLU A 144 -9.95 -2.01 4.50
C GLU A 144 -9.70 -3.10 5.55
N LYS A 145 -10.02 -4.36 5.21
CA LYS A 145 -9.94 -5.52 6.11
C LYS A 145 -8.71 -6.36 5.87
N MET A 146 -7.76 -5.87 5.06
CA MET A 146 -6.65 -6.67 4.57
C MET A 146 -5.56 -6.92 5.60
N MET A 147 -5.32 -5.99 6.51
CA MET A 147 -4.29 -6.11 7.53
C MET A 147 -4.90 -6.52 8.87
N ALA A 148 -4.35 -7.58 9.47
CA ALA A 148 -4.71 -8.00 10.81
C ALA A 148 -4.10 -7.08 11.88
N SER A 149 -4.57 -7.18 13.13
CA SER A 149 -4.05 -6.37 14.24
C SER A 149 -2.57 -6.63 14.56
N ASN A 150 -2.01 -7.73 14.05
CA ASN A 150 -0.60 -8.10 14.14
C ASN A 150 0.20 -7.72 12.88
N GLY A 151 -0.28 -6.78 12.06
CA GLY A 151 0.48 -6.23 10.93
C GLY A 151 0.60 -7.15 9.72
N ASP A 152 0.18 -8.41 9.86
CA ASP A 152 0.22 -9.39 8.79
C ASP A 152 -0.94 -9.19 7.80
N ILE A 153 -0.67 -9.51 6.53
CA ILE A 153 -1.68 -9.53 5.49
C ILE A 153 -2.56 -10.78 5.65
N ILE A 154 -3.87 -10.57 5.68
CA ILE A 154 -4.85 -11.66 5.76
C ILE A 154 -4.97 -12.29 4.36
N SER A 155 -4.41 -13.48 4.21
CA SER A 155 -4.34 -14.21 2.93
C SER A 155 -5.68 -14.40 2.22
N SER A 156 -6.77 -14.62 2.98
CA SER A 156 -8.12 -14.75 2.42
C SER A 156 -8.65 -13.44 1.83
N GLN A 157 -8.31 -12.30 2.43
CA GLN A 157 -8.66 -10.99 1.89
C GLN A 157 -7.77 -10.64 0.69
N ASN A 158 -6.47 -10.96 0.74
CA ASN A 158 -5.56 -10.75 -0.39
C ASN A 158 -6.00 -11.57 -1.62
N SER A 159 -6.39 -12.83 -1.43
CA SER A 159 -6.93 -13.67 -2.52
C SER A 159 -8.18 -13.06 -3.15
N LYS A 160 -9.10 -12.56 -2.32
CA LYS A 160 -10.32 -11.88 -2.78
C LYS A 160 -10.01 -10.56 -3.48
N LEU A 161 -9.05 -9.79 -2.98
CA LEU A 161 -8.60 -8.55 -3.62
C LEU A 161 -8.03 -8.84 -5.01
N SER A 162 -7.17 -9.86 -5.14
CA SER A 162 -6.60 -10.29 -6.43
C SER A 162 -7.70 -10.67 -7.42
N GLU A 163 -8.75 -11.37 -6.99
CA GLU A 163 -9.89 -11.70 -7.86
C GLU A 163 -10.62 -10.44 -8.35
N LEU A 164 -10.91 -9.50 -7.44
CA LEU A 164 -11.59 -8.25 -7.78
C LEU A 164 -10.72 -7.36 -8.69
N ASP A 165 -9.42 -7.27 -8.43
CA ASP A 165 -8.46 -6.54 -9.27
C ASP A 165 -8.40 -7.11 -10.69
N ARG A 166 -8.35 -8.45 -10.83
CA ARG A 166 -8.38 -9.12 -12.14
C ARG A 166 -9.68 -8.82 -12.89
N ASN A 167 -10.82 -8.84 -12.20
CA ASN A 167 -12.12 -8.54 -12.79
C ASN A 167 -12.18 -7.09 -13.30
N LEU A 168 -11.74 -6.12 -12.50
CA LEU A 168 -11.70 -4.72 -12.89
C LEU A 168 -10.69 -4.48 -14.03
N THR A 169 -9.52 -5.10 -13.96
CA THR A 169 -8.51 -5.08 -15.02
C THR A 169 -9.07 -5.60 -16.34
N ALA A 170 -9.75 -6.75 -16.32
CA ALA A 170 -10.36 -7.34 -17.50
C ALA A 170 -11.48 -6.45 -18.08
N PHE A 171 -12.31 -5.88 -17.21
CA PHE A 171 -13.35 -4.93 -17.59
C PHE A 171 -12.77 -3.70 -18.31
N LEU A 172 -11.76 -3.06 -17.70
CA LEU A 172 -11.11 -1.86 -18.24
C LEU A 172 -10.35 -2.14 -19.53
N ARG A 173 -9.68 -3.29 -19.66
CA ARG A 173 -9.03 -3.69 -20.91
C ARG A 173 -10.03 -3.88 -22.03
N LYS A 174 -11.16 -4.54 -21.75
CA LYS A 174 -12.24 -4.72 -22.74
C LYS A 174 -12.79 -3.37 -23.22
N LYS A 175 -12.95 -2.41 -22.31
CA LYS A 175 -13.38 -1.04 -22.62
C LYS A 175 -12.29 -0.19 -23.28
N GLY A 176 -11.03 -0.51 -23.04
CA GLY A 176 -9.89 0.16 -23.63
C GLY A 176 -9.51 -0.32 -25.03
N LEU A 177 -9.96 -1.50 -25.46
CA LEU A 177 -9.71 -2.00 -26.82
C LEU A 177 -10.83 -1.60 -27.80
N GLN A 178 -11.90 -0.98 -27.32
CA GLN A 178 -13.02 -0.43 -28.10
C GLN A 178 -12.83 1.07 -28.32
#